data_AF-A0A1H2LI16-F1
#
_entry.id   AF-A0A1H2LI16-F1
#
_cell.length_a   1.000
_cell.length_b   1.000
_cell.length_c   1.000
_cell.angle_alpha   90.00
_cell.angle_beta   90.00
_cell.angle_gamma   90.00
#
_symmetry.space_group_name_H-M   'P 1'
#
loop_
_entity.id
_entity.type
_entity.pdbx_description
1 polymer ?
#
loop_
_entity_poly.entity_id
_entity_poly.type
_entity_poly.pdbx_seq_one_letter_code
_entity_poly.pdbx_strand_id
1 'polypeptide(L)'
;MVERTVAELGGLNILVNNVAYQEVVDDFMEVDPEQWYRTFDVNIHSFFHTTRAAVPHLTGGGAIINTSSINGLRGNDSLIDYSATKGAVLALTYSLAQSLMERRIRVNCVAPGPVWTPLIPATMPAEAVKDFGTQARWAVPPSPMRSRRRTCSSRPSNCRRTTPVRCSLRSVAKRSRGEWFASRHYRAGAVSQSGRRNRLVV
;
A
#
# COMPACT_ATOMS: atom_id res chain seq x y z
N MET A 1 16.21 -4.87 -11.70
CA MET A 1 16.00 -4.64 -10.25
C MET A 1 15.58 -5.93 -9.55
N VAL A 2 14.43 -6.52 -9.89
CA VAL A 2 13.95 -7.80 -9.32
C VAL A 2 14.97 -8.93 -9.41
N GLU A 3 15.53 -9.18 -10.60
CA GLU A 3 16.53 -10.26 -10.80
C GLU A 3 17.75 -10.11 -9.90
N ARG A 4 18.28 -8.88 -9.80
CA ARG A 4 19.39 -8.55 -8.90
C ARG A 4 19.03 -8.85 -7.45
N THR A 5 17.84 -8.45 -6.98
CA THR A 5 17.41 -8.75 -5.61
C THR A 5 17.25 -10.24 -5.36
N VAL A 6 16.72 -10.99 -6.34
CA VAL A 6 16.62 -12.45 -6.25
C VAL A 6 18.01 -13.09 -6.16
N ALA A 7 18.97 -12.63 -6.96
CA ALA A 7 20.35 -13.13 -6.94
C ALA A 7 21.04 -12.83 -5.60
N GLU A 8 20.93 -11.60 -5.09
CA GLU A 8 21.60 -11.17 -3.85
C GLU A 8 20.95 -11.77 -2.59
N LEU A 9 19.63 -11.87 -2.56
CA LEU A 9 18.90 -12.38 -1.38
C LEU A 9 18.64 -13.89 -1.47
N GLY A 10 18.84 -14.52 -2.64
CA GLY A 10 18.58 -15.93 -2.91
C GLY A 10 17.10 -16.28 -3.07
N GLY A 11 16.21 -15.30 -3.28
CA GLY A 11 14.78 -15.49 -3.45
C GLY A 11 13.93 -14.26 -3.10
N LEU A 12 12.63 -14.31 -3.44
CA LEU A 12 11.68 -13.22 -3.20
C LEU A 12 10.37 -13.77 -2.61
N ASN A 13 9.91 -13.18 -1.50
CA ASN A 13 8.65 -13.57 -0.87
C ASN A 13 7.65 -12.43 -0.79
N ILE A 14 8.12 -11.18 -0.72
CA ILE A 14 7.29 -10.00 -0.56
C ILE A 14 7.75 -8.92 -1.54
N LEU A 15 6.80 -8.41 -2.33
CA LEU A 15 6.95 -7.19 -3.12
C LEU A 15 6.10 -6.09 -2.47
N VAL A 16 6.70 -4.93 -2.23
CA VAL A 16 6.00 -3.72 -1.81
C VAL A 16 6.17 -2.68 -2.89
N ASN A 17 5.11 -2.35 -3.62
CA ASN A 17 5.13 -1.25 -4.57
C ASN A 17 4.73 0.04 -3.81
N ASN A 18 5.74 0.81 -3.38
CA ASN A 18 5.53 2.03 -2.59
C ASN A 18 5.88 3.33 -3.32
N VAL A 19 6.62 3.26 -4.43
CA VAL A 19 7.05 4.46 -5.15
C VAL A 19 5.87 5.33 -5.60
N ALA A 20 6.04 6.64 -5.53
CA ALA A 20 5.06 7.59 -6.02
C ALA A 20 5.71 8.90 -6.45
N TYR A 21 5.17 9.49 -7.51
CA TYR A 21 5.30 10.88 -7.90
C TYR A 21 3.98 11.59 -7.67
N GLN A 22 4.03 12.83 -7.23
CA GLN A 22 2.88 13.73 -7.12
C GLN A 22 3.39 15.15 -7.36
N GLU A 23 2.56 16.02 -7.90
CA GLU A 23 2.87 17.42 -8.10
C GLU A 23 1.56 18.21 -8.00
N VAL A 24 1.58 19.28 -7.21
CA VAL A 24 0.38 20.08 -6.94
C VAL A 24 0.19 21.09 -8.07
N VAL A 25 -1.03 21.17 -8.57
CA VAL A 25 -1.48 22.21 -9.51
C VAL A 25 -2.72 22.90 -8.95
N ASP A 26 -2.86 24.20 -9.16
CA ASP A 26 -3.99 24.97 -8.62
C ASP A 26 -5.22 24.89 -9.54
N ASP A 27 -5.01 24.76 -10.86
CA ASP A 27 -6.06 24.55 -11.87
C ASP A 27 -5.82 23.25 -12.64
N PHE A 28 -6.89 22.50 -12.91
CA PHE A 28 -6.87 21.32 -13.78
C PHE A 28 -6.29 21.62 -15.16
N MET A 29 -6.57 22.81 -15.71
CA MET A 29 -6.08 23.23 -17.02
C MET A 29 -4.56 23.43 -17.06
N GLU A 30 -3.90 23.48 -15.90
CA GLU A 30 -2.45 23.61 -15.76
C GLU A 30 -1.74 22.25 -15.62
N VAL A 31 -2.48 21.13 -15.60
CA VAL A 31 -1.87 19.80 -15.64
C VAL A 31 -1.17 19.61 -16.98
N ASP A 32 0.14 19.80 -16.97
CA ASP A 32 0.97 19.59 -18.15
C ASP A 32 0.92 18.11 -18.59
N PRO A 33 0.82 17.82 -19.90
CA PRO A 33 0.85 16.44 -20.39
C PRO A 33 2.09 15.65 -19.92
N GLU A 34 3.28 16.26 -19.80
CA GLU A 34 4.46 15.54 -19.32
C GLU A 34 4.32 15.17 -17.83
N GLN A 35 3.77 16.07 -17.01
CA GLN A 35 3.42 15.75 -15.61
C GLN A 35 2.47 14.55 -15.57
N TRP A 36 1.39 14.58 -16.35
CA TRP A 36 0.41 13.50 -16.41
C TRP A 36 1.08 12.15 -16.73
N TYR A 37 1.86 12.10 -17.82
CA TYR A 37 2.56 10.87 -18.22
C TYR A 37 3.55 10.41 -17.16
N ARG A 38 4.35 11.33 -16.60
CA ARG A 38 5.30 11.01 -15.52
C ARG A 38 4.59 10.43 -14.30
N THR A 39 3.47 10.99 -13.89
CA THR A 39 2.67 10.50 -12.76
C THR A 39 2.20 9.06 -13.02
N PHE A 40 1.72 8.75 -14.22
CA PHE A 40 1.32 7.38 -14.58
C PHE A 40 2.50 6.40 -14.72
N ASP A 41 3.60 6.85 -15.33
CA ASP A 41 4.82 6.05 -15.48
C ASP A 41 5.35 5.60 -14.13
N VAL A 42 5.46 6.54 -13.19
CA VAL A 42 5.96 6.26 -11.84
C VAL A 42 4.94 5.50 -11.01
N ASN A 43 3.66 5.87 -11.03
CA ASN A 43 2.70 5.35 -10.05
C ASN A 43 1.98 4.07 -10.51
N ILE A 44 1.93 3.80 -11.82
CA ILE A 44 1.17 2.67 -12.39
C ILE A 44 2.05 1.77 -13.25
N HIS A 45 2.73 2.31 -14.26
CA HIS A 45 3.53 1.47 -15.15
C HIS A 45 4.65 0.78 -14.39
N SER A 46 5.32 1.49 -13.48
CA SER A 46 6.34 0.88 -12.62
C SER A 46 5.78 -0.29 -11.77
N PHE A 47 4.57 -0.17 -11.22
CA PHE A 47 3.92 -1.22 -10.42
C PHE A 47 3.61 -2.43 -11.28
N PHE A 48 3.08 -2.21 -12.49
CA PHE A 48 2.80 -3.28 -13.45
C PHE A 48 4.08 -4.03 -13.85
N HIS A 49 5.12 -3.32 -14.29
CA HIS A 49 6.35 -3.93 -14.76
C HIS A 49 7.09 -4.66 -13.63
N THR A 50 7.18 -4.06 -12.45
CA THR A 50 7.83 -4.66 -11.29
C THR A 50 7.07 -5.90 -10.82
N THR A 51 5.73 -5.82 -10.75
CA THR A 51 4.90 -6.98 -10.39
C THR A 51 5.06 -8.10 -11.41
N ARG A 52 4.98 -7.80 -12.72
CA ARG A 52 5.16 -8.79 -13.79
C ARG A 52 6.50 -9.52 -13.67
N ALA A 53 7.58 -8.79 -13.40
CA ALA A 53 8.90 -9.37 -13.20
C ALA A 53 9.02 -10.16 -11.89
N ALA A 54 8.31 -9.77 -10.83
CA ALA A 54 8.38 -10.42 -9.51
C ALA A 54 7.57 -11.72 -9.41
N VAL A 55 6.41 -11.81 -10.08
CA VAL A 55 5.49 -12.97 -9.96
C VAL A 55 6.17 -14.33 -10.15
N PRO A 56 7.07 -14.55 -11.14
CA PRO A 56 7.77 -15.83 -11.30
C PRO A 56 8.60 -16.25 -10.07
N HIS A 57 9.06 -15.28 -9.28
CA HIS A 57 9.94 -15.52 -8.13
C HIS A 57 9.17 -15.62 -6.80
N LEU A 58 7.89 -15.21 -6.75
CA LEU A 58 7.04 -15.23 -5.57
C LEU A 58 6.50 -16.65 -5.28
N THR A 59 7.35 -17.49 -4.69
CA THR A 59 6.99 -18.90 -4.41
C THR A 59 6.48 -19.14 -2.99
N GLY A 60 5.52 -20.06 -2.85
CA GLY A 60 5.08 -20.62 -1.57
C GLY A 60 4.37 -19.64 -0.63
N GLY A 61 3.35 -18.94 -1.11
CA GLY A 61 2.52 -18.04 -0.27
C GLY A 61 2.97 -16.58 -0.29
N GLY A 62 3.58 -16.13 -1.40
CA GLY A 62 4.10 -14.77 -1.54
C GLY A 62 3.05 -13.67 -1.37
N ALA A 63 3.52 -12.45 -1.15
CA ALA A 63 2.65 -11.29 -0.95
C ALA A 63 3.08 -10.09 -1.81
N ILE A 64 2.11 -9.40 -2.36
CA ILE A 64 2.27 -8.10 -3.02
C ILE A 64 1.47 -7.08 -2.20
N ILE A 65 2.10 -5.96 -1.86
CA ILE A 65 1.48 -4.84 -1.14
C ILE A 65 1.66 -3.60 -1.99
N ASN A 66 0.56 -2.99 -2.39
CA ASN A 66 0.57 -1.74 -3.14
C ASN A 66 0.22 -0.56 -2.23
N THR A 67 0.91 0.57 -2.40
CA THR A 67 0.57 1.82 -1.69
C THR A 67 -0.29 2.72 -2.59
N SER A 68 -1.59 2.77 -2.28
CA SER A 68 -2.53 3.77 -2.80
C SER A 68 -2.48 5.04 -1.91
N SER A 69 -3.58 5.78 -1.81
CA SER A 69 -3.76 6.99 -1.02
C SER A 69 -5.25 7.20 -0.75
N ILE A 70 -5.58 7.93 0.31
CA ILE A 70 -6.94 8.45 0.51
C ILE A 70 -7.41 9.28 -0.70
N ASN A 71 -6.49 9.92 -1.43
CA ASN A 71 -6.78 10.68 -2.66
C ASN A 71 -7.31 9.76 -3.77
N GLY A 72 -6.91 8.49 -3.82
CA GLY A 72 -7.47 7.51 -4.75
C GLY A 72 -8.91 7.08 -4.43
N LEU A 73 -9.37 7.36 -3.20
CA LEU A 73 -10.72 7.04 -2.73
C LEU A 73 -11.66 8.25 -2.74
N ARG A 74 -11.12 9.45 -2.50
CA ARG A 74 -11.91 10.69 -2.32
C ARG A 74 -11.70 11.72 -3.41
N GLY A 75 -10.67 11.57 -4.24
CA GLY A 75 -10.17 12.63 -5.09
C GLY A 75 -9.44 13.71 -4.31
N ASN A 76 -8.80 14.61 -5.06
CA ASN A 76 -8.18 15.83 -4.59
C ASN A 76 -8.11 16.77 -5.79
N ASP A 77 -8.66 17.97 -5.64
CA ASP A 77 -8.80 18.99 -6.69
C ASP A 77 -7.45 19.52 -7.19
N SER A 78 -6.44 19.61 -6.33
CA SER A 78 -5.08 20.04 -6.69
C SER A 78 -4.12 18.91 -7.06
N LEU A 79 -4.59 17.64 -7.06
CA LEU A 79 -3.79 16.44 -7.29
C LEU A 79 -4.54 15.44 -8.18
N ILE A 80 -4.99 15.89 -9.36
CA ILE A 80 -5.94 15.14 -10.20
C ILE A 80 -5.29 13.88 -10.80
N ASP A 81 -4.13 14.02 -11.43
CA ASP A 81 -3.33 12.93 -12.00
C ASP A 81 -2.90 11.92 -10.92
N TYR A 82 -2.44 12.40 -9.77
CA TYR A 82 -2.10 11.57 -8.63
C TYR A 82 -3.32 10.81 -8.10
N SER A 83 -4.46 11.48 -7.93
CA SER A 83 -5.69 10.84 -7.47
C SER A 83 -6.15 9.75 -8.45
N ALA A 84 -6.08 10.03 -9.75
CA ALA A 84 -6.38 9.06 -10.80
C ALA A 84 -5.48 7.82 -10.71
N THR A 85 -4.16 8.01 -10.59
CA THR A 85 -3.23 6.87 -10.44
C THR A 85 -3.48 6.10 -9.15
N LYS A 86 -3.73 6.76 -8.01
CA LYS A 86 -4.00 6.06 -6.75
C LYS A 86 -5.33 5.31 -6.77
N GLY A 87 -6.33 5.78 -7.52
CA GLY A 87 -7.53 5.02 -7.84
C GLY A 87 -7.24 3.79 -8.71
N ALA A 88 -6.42 3.94 -9.76
CA ALA A 88 -5.99 2.84 -10.61
C ALA A 88 -5.19 1.77 -9.84
N VAL A 89 -4.37 2.14 -8.86
CA VAL A 89 -3.68 1.19 -7.96
C VAL A 89 -4.67 0.30 -7.21
N LEU A 90 -5.81 0.85 -6.75
CA LEU A 90 -6.84 0.06 -6.06
C LEU A 90 -7.43 -0.98 -7.00
N ALA A 91 -7.86 -0.56 -8.19
CA ALA A 91 -8.41 -1.45 -9.20
C ALA A 91 -7.41 -2.54 -9.61
N LEU A 92 -6.16 -2.15 -9.89
CA LEU A 92 -5.06 -3.07 -10.21
C LEU A 92 -4.86 -4.11 -9.11
N THR A 93 -4.92 -3.69 -7.84
CA THR A 93 -4.78 -4.60 -6.69
C THR A 93 -5.89 -5.65 -6.68
N TYR A 94 -7.15 -5.25 -6.85
CA TYR A 94 -8.27 -6.18 -6.90
C TYR A 94 -8.17 -7.17 -8.07
N SER A 95 -7.78 -6.70 -9.26
CA SER A 95 -7.60 -7.55 -10.44
C SER A 95 -6.45 -8.56 -10.25
N LEU A 96 -5.31 -8.11 -9.71
CA LEU A 96 -4.16 -8.98 -9.43
C LEU A 96 -4.47 -10.02 -8.34
N ALA A 97 -5.22 -9.64 -7.30
CA ALA A 97 -5.63 -10.56 -6.25
C ALA A 97 -6.47 -11.73 -6.81
N GLN A 98 -7.36 -11.45 -7.76
CA GLN A 98 -8.15 -12.47 -8.44
C GLN A 98 -7.29 -13.32 -9.38
N SER A 99 -6.47 -12.66 -10.21
CA SER A 99 -5.63 -13.34 -11.21
C SER A 99 -4.56 -14.27 -10.61
N LEU A 100 -4.02 -13.93 -9.44
CA LEU A 100 -2.91 -14.67 -8.81
C LEU A 100 -3.37 -15.65 -7.72
N MET A 101 -4.68 -15.85 -7.57
CA MET A 101 -5.27 -16.69 -6.52
C MET A 101 -4.79 -18.15 -6.59
N GLU A 102 -4.81 -18.76 -7.79
CA GLU A 102 -4.38 -20.15 -8.00
C GLU A 102 -2.89 -20.35 -7.70
N ARG A 103 -2.08 -19.30 -7.88
CA ARG A 103 -0.66 -19.29 -7.52
C ARG A 103 -0.40 -19.11 -6.01
N ARG A 104 -1.47 -18.96 -5.22
CA ARG A 104 -1.42 -18.70 -3.77
C ARG A 104 -0.62 -17.45 -3.41
N ILE A 105 -0.67 -16.42 -4.25
CA ILE A 105 -0.05 -15.11 -3.98
C ILE A 105 -1.15 -14.17 -3.49
N ARG A 106 -0.91 -13.50 -2.35
CA ARG A 106 -1.84 -12.52 -1.78
C ARG A 106 -1.49 -11.13 -2.30
N VAL A 107 -2.49 -10.37 -2.73
CA VAL A 107 -2.31 -8.98 -3.17
C VAL A 107 -3.21 -8.08 -2.34
N ASN A 108 -2.64 -7.07 -1.69
CA ASN A 108 -3.37 -6.13 -0.84
C ASN A 108 -2.91 -4.70 -1.11
N CYS A 109 -3.75 -3.74 -0.75
CA CYS A 109 -3.46 -2.32 -0.88
C CYS A 109 -3.56 -1.63 0.48
N VAL A 110 -2.65 -0.69 0.73
CA VAL A 110 -2.74 0.27 1.85
C VAL A 110 -3.08 1.63 1.26
N ALA A 111 -4.05 2.33 1.83
CA ALA A 111 -4.42 3.69 1.43
C ALA A 111 -4.16 4.64 2.62
N PRO A 112 -2.96 5.22 2.72
CA PRO A 112 -2.63 6.15 3.81
C PRO A 112 -3.46 7.43 3.74
N GLY A 113 -3.72 8.00 4.92
CA GLY A 113 -4.16 9.40 5.05
C GLY A 113 -2.97 10.37 4.95
N PRO A 114 -3.12 11.62 5.40
CA PRO A 114 -2.00 12.56 5.44
C PRO A 114 -0.92 12.04 6.40
N VAL A 115 0.23 11.68 5.86
CA VAL A 115 1.40 11.19 6.59
C VAL A 115 2.60 12.04 6.21
N TRP A 116 3.31 12.54 7.22
CA TRP A 116 4.54 13.28 6.98
C TRP A 116 5.62 12.38 6.38
N THR A 117 6.07 12.70 5.16
CA THR A 117 7.13 11.98 4.46
C THR A 117 7.98 12.98 3.67
N PRO A 118 9.23 12.63 3.30
CA PRO A 118 10.06 13.48 2.43
C PRO A 118 9.44 13.81 1.07
N LEU A 119 8.41 13.08 0.63
CA LEU A 119 7.64 13.41 -0.57
C LEU A 119 6.96 14.78 -0.45
N ILE A 120 6.49 15.14 0.75
CA ILE A 120 5.75 16.38 1.01
C ILE A 120 6.59 17.63 0.72
N PRO A 121 7.77 17.84 1.32
CA PRO A 121 8.61 19.00 1.01
C PRO A 121 9.23 18.94 -0.40
N ALA A 122 9.26 17.77 -1.05
CA ALA A 122 9.80 17.64 -2.40
C ALA A 122 8.80 18.05 -3.49
N THR A 123 7.50 18.06 -3.19
CA THR A 123 6.44 18.23 -4.20
C THR A 123 5.39 19.27 -3.82
N MET A 124 5.54 19.95 -2.67
CA MET A 124 4.61 20.97 -2.21
C MET A 124 5.36 22.27 -1.87
N PRO A 125 4.71 23.45 -2.04
CA PRO A 125 5.28 24.72 -1.61
C PRO A 125 5.60 24.73 -0.11
N ALA A 126 6.70 25.38 0.28
CA ALA A 126 7.19 25.40 1.66
C ALA A 126 6.17 25.89 2.71
N GLU A 127 5.20 26.70 2.30
CA GLU A 127 4.14 27.19 3.18
C GLU A 127 3.07 26.13 3.46
N ALA A 128 2.66 25.35 2.45
CA ALA A 128 1.72 24.23 2.63
C ALA A 128 2.32 23.09 3.50
N VAL A 129 3.64 23.00 3.52
CA VAL A 129 4.40 22.01 4.29
C VAL A 129 4.30 22.25 5.80
N LYS A 130 4.11 23.50 6.27
CA LYS A 130 4.06 23.81 7.72
C LYS A 130 2.83 23.23 8.42
N ASP A 131 1.69 23.24 7.75
CA ASP A 131 0.40 22.83 8.32
C ASP A 131 0.00 21.38 7.97
N PHE A 132 0.83 20.68 7.18
CA PHE A 132 0.51 19.34 6.70
C PHE A 132 0.48 18.31 7.85
N GLY A 133 -0.63 17.56 7.96
CA GLY A 133 -0.80 16.50 8.96
C GLY A 133 -1.43 16.96 10.29
N THR A 134 -1.66 18.25 10.49
CA THR A 134 -2.38 18.81 11.66
C THR A 134 -3.82 18.30 11.78
N GLN A 135 -4.42 17.90 10.66
CA GLN A 135 -5.77 17.33 10.57
C GLN A 135 -5.86 15.88 11.07
N ALA A 136 -4.72 15.19 11.28
CA ALA A 136 -4.71 13.84 11.81
C ALA A 136 -5.01 13.88 13.32
N ARG A 137 -5.98 13.07 13.78
CA ARG A 137 -6.37 12.98 15.21
C ARG A 137 -5.22 12.60 16.17
N TRP A 138 -4.10 12.13 15.64
CA TRP A 138 -2.90 11.76 16.37
C TRP A 138 -1.67 12.54 15.88
N ALA A 139 -1.84 13.80 15.46
CA ALA A 139 -0.79 14.63 14.90
C ALA A 139 0.48 14.62 15.79
N VAL A 140 1.44 13.77 15.41
CA VAL A 140 2.81 13.89 15.85
C VAL A 140 3.38 15.01 14.99
N PRO A 141 3.97 16.08 15.57
CA PRO A 141 4.52 17.17 14.79
C PRO A 141 5.49 16.62 13.74
N PRO A 142 5.60 17.25 12.55
CA PRO A 142 6.44 16.81 11.45
C PRO A 142 7.92 16.85 11.86
N SER A 143 8.36 15.81 12.55
CA SER A 143 9.76 15.59 12.87
C SER A 143 10.31 14.61 11.83
N PRO A 144 11.48 14.90 11.23
CA PRO A 144 12.18 13.88 10.46
C PRO A 144 12.35 12.64 11.35
N MET A 145 12.18 11.46 10.77
CA MET A 145 12.37 10.17 11.44
C MET A 145 13.85 10.05 11.86
N ARG A 146 14.23 10.75 12.92
CA ARG A 146 15.56 10.65 13.51
C ARG A 146 15.59 9.32 14.21
N SER A 147 16.53 8.47 13.81
CA SER A 147 16.80 7.18 14.44
C SER A 147 17.15 7.38 15.92
N ARG A 148 16.15 7.50 16.78
CA ARG A 148 16.34 7.30 18.20
C ARG A 148 16.62 5.80 18.37
N ARG A 149 17.91 5.45 18.36
CA ARG A 149 18.42 4.22 18.97
C ARG A 149 17.98 4.24 20.43
N ARG A 150 16.76 3.79 20.71
CA ARG A 150 16.41 3.29 22.03
C ARG A 150 16.94 1.87 22.07
N THR A 151 18.11 1.73 22.67
CA THR A 151 18.63 0.44 23.13
C THR A 151 17.55 -0.23 23.96
N CYS A 152 17.00 -1.33 23.45
CA CYS A 152 16.00 -2.12 24.13
C CYS A 152 16.71 -2.95 25.21
N SER A 153 16.84 -2.40 26.42
CA SER A 153 17.31 -3.15 27.58
C SER A 153 16.12 -3.83 28.27
N SER A 154 16.00 -5.13 28.05
CA SER A 154 15.46 -6.17 28.95
C SER A 154 14.13 -5.95 29.68
N ARG A 155 13.04 -6.62 29.21
CA ARG A 155 12.35 -7.74 29.90
C ARG A 155 11.06 -8.14 29.17
N PRO A 156 10.64 -9.43 29.21
CA PRO A 156 9.50 -9.94 28.45
C PRO A 156 8.21 -9.83 29.27
N SER A 157 7.17 -9.18 28.73
CA SER A 157 5.81 -9.27 29.26
C SER A 157 4.80 -9.53 28.14
N ASN A 158 4.18 -10.70 28.23
CA ASN A 158 2.98 -11.21 27.57
C ASN A 158 2.23 -10.27 26.60
N CYS A 159 2.35 -10.59 25.30
CA CYS A 159 1.51 -10.08 24.24
C CYS A 159 0.09 -10.68 24.36
N ARG A 160 -0.87 -9.92 24.90
CA ARG A 160 -2.30 -10.23 24.87
C ARG A 160 -3.02 -9.27 23.91
N ARG A 161 -3.68 -9.87 22.90
CA ARG A 161 -4.84 -9.40 22.13
C ARG A 161 -4.69 -8.07 21.37
N THR A 162 -4.46 -8.18 20.06
CA THR A 162 -4.75 -7.14 19.08
C THR A 162 -6.26 -6.96 18.94
N THR A 163 -6.80 -5.92 19.55
CA THR A 163 -8.13 -5.39 19.23
C THR A 163 -8.01 -4.62 17.90
N PRO A 164 -8.80 -4.91 16.85
CA PRO A 164 -8.78 -4.12 15.63
C PRO A 164 -9.39 -2.74 15.89
N VAL A 165 -8.66 -1.68 15.53
CA VAL A 165 -9.23 -0.34 15.39
C VAL A 165 -10.32 -0.41 14.33
N ARG A 166 -11.55 -0.14 14.77
CA ARG A 166 -12.79 -0.22 14.00
C ARG A 166 -12.76 0.80 12.86
N CYS A 167 -12.53 0.34 11.63
CA CYS A 167 -12.78 1.12 10.43
C CYS A 167 -14.30 1.25 10.25
N SER A 168 -14.86 2.42 10.57
CA SER A 168 -16.30 2.67 10.42
C SER A 168 -16.64 2.91 8.96
N LEU A 169 -16.97 1.84 8.23
CA LEU A 169 -17.79 1.91 7.04
C LEU A 169 -19.23 1.60 7.47
N ARG A 170 -20.08 2.64 7.50
CA ARG A 170 -21.53 2.44 7.48
C ARG A 170 -21.88 1.91 6.09
N SER A 171 -22.04 0.60 5.96
CA SER A 171 -22.73 0.02 4.81
C SER A 171 -24.23 0.27 4.98
N VAL A 172 -24.82 1.03 4.06
CA VAL A 172 -26.26 0.97 3.81
C VAL A 172 -26.48 -0.29 2.99
N ALA A 173 -26.79 -1.40 3.66
CA ALA A 173 -27.17 -2.65 3.01
C ALA A 173 -28.70 -2.68 2.84
N LYS A 174 -29.15 -2.68 1.57
CA LYS A 174 -30.55 -2.93 1.21
C LYS A 174 -30.83 -4.43 1.42
N ARG A 175 -31.77 -4.74 2.32
CA ARG A 175 -32.26 -6.10 2.59
C ARG A 175 -33.14 -6.58 1.44
N SER A 176 -32.81 -7.71 0.82
CA SER A 176 -33.79 -8.54 0.09
C SER A 176 -33.46 -10.02 0.28
N ARG A 177 -34.15 -10.60 1.28
CA ARG A 177 -34.65 -11.97 1.44
C ARG A 177 -33.93 -13.13 0.71
N GLY A 178 -33.44 -14.06 1.53
CA GLY A 178 -33.79 -15.49 1.43
C GLY A 178 -32.90 -16.38 0.55
N GLU A 179 -31.94 -17.06 1.17
CA GLU A 179 -31.85 -18.54 1.22
C GLU A 179 -30.46 -18.96 1.71
N TRP A 180 -30.44 -19.83 2.73
CA TRP A 180 -29.24 -20.39 3.32
C TRP A 180 -28.97 -21.75 2.68
N PHE A 181 -27.90 -21.86 1.91
CA PHE A 181 -27.30 -23.16 1.57
C PHE A 181 -25.98 -23.33 2.33
N ALA A 182 -26.01 -24.22 3.32
CA ALA A 182 -24.82 -24.74 3.97
C ALA A 182 -24.14 -25.77 3.05
N SER A 183 -22.85 -25.62 2.75
CA SER A 183 -22.00 -26.79 2.51
C SER A 183 -20.49 -26.53 2.69
N ARG A 184 -19.88 -27.49 3.40
CA ARG A 184 -18.47 -27.90 3.45
C ARG A 184 -17.49 -27.07 4.30
N HIS A 185 -17.23 -27.64 5.48
CA HIS A 185 -16.05 -27.42 6.30
C HIS A 185 -14.75 -27.45 5.49
N TYR A 186 -14.09 -26.30 5.36
CA TYR A 186 -12.66 -26.26 5.04
C TYR A 186 -11.89 -26.44 6.34
N ARG A 187 -11.34 -27.64 6.57
CA ARG A 187 -10.39 -27.87 7.66
C ARG A 187 -9.15 -27.02 7.40
N ALA A 188 -8.85 -26.09 8.30
CA ALA A 188 -7.59 -25.38 8.33
C ALA A 188 -6.45 -26.39 8.57
N GLY A 189 -5.74 -26.76 7.50
CA GLY A 189 -4.48 -27.47 7.61
C GLY A 189 -3.45 -26.56 8.28
N ALA A 190 -2.85 -27.04 9.37
CA ALA A 190 -1.77 -26.37 10.05
C ALA A 190 -0.60 -26.13 9.07
N VAL A 191 -0.40 -24.88 8.67
CA VAL A 191 0.80 -24.47 7.92
C VAL A 191 1.95 -24.42 8.93
N SER A 192 2.80 -25.44 8.87
CA SER A 192 4.12 -25.46 9.49
C SER A 192 4.87 -24.16 9.14
N GLN A 193 5.04 -23.27 10.12
CA GLN A 193 5.93 -22.12 10.01
C GLN A 193 7.38 -22.62 10.07
N SER A 194 7.88 -23.16 8.95
CA SER A 194 9.31 -23.29 8.75
C SER A 194 9.92 -21.88 8.62
N GLY A 195 11.02 -21.62 9.33
CA GLY A 195 11.65 -20.32 9.51
C GLY A 195 12.17 -19.63 8.24
N ARG A 196 11.27 -19.23 7.34
CA ARG A 196 11.59 -18.39 6.18
C ARG A 196 11.85 -16.96 6.65
N ARG A 197 13.10 -16.51 6.51
CA ARG A 197 13.41 -15.08 6.58
C ARG A 197 12.71 -14.39 5.41
N ASN A 198 11.82 -13.45 5.70
CA ASN A 198 11.12 -12.67 4.68
C ASN A 198 12.14 -11.87 3.86
N ARG A 199 12.20 -12.12 2.55
CA ARG A 199 13.04 -11.39 1.59
C ARG A 199 12.15 -10.41 0.84
N LEU A 200 12.46 -9.12 0.99
CA LEU A 200 11.60 -7.99 0.65
C LEU A 200 12.23 -7.16 -0.47
N VAL A 201 11.40 -6.83 -1.47
CA VAL A 201 11.65 -5.74 -2.41
C VAL A 201 10.71 -4.59 -2.03
N VAL A 202 11.25 -3.39 -1.84
CA VAL A 202 10.52 -2.12 -1.66
C VAL A 202 10.72 -1.26 -2.90
#